data_AF-A0A1F6C1J0-F1
#
_entry.id   AF-A0A1F6C1J0-F1
#
_cell.length_a   1.000
_cell.length_b   1.000
_cell.length_c   1.000
_cell.angle_alpha   90.00
_cell.angle_beta   90.00
_cell.angle_gamma   90.00
#
_symmetry.space_group_name_H-M   'P 1'
#
loop_
_entity.id
_entity.type
_entity.pdbx_description
1 polymer ?
#
loop_
_entity_poly.entity_id
_entity_poly.type
_entity_poly.pdbx_seq_one_letter_code
_entity_poly.pdbx_strand_id
1 'polypeptide(L)' 'MSKGGVIVLLGFLSAFLPFTGFPATTKTLLALLCGALIMVFGFLARQERLWLLRTLSGEHKTDAYAENGASYAETTPSKI' A
#
# COMPACT_ATOMS: atom_id res chain seq x y z
N MET A 1 -16.66 1.51 8.38
CA MET A 1 -15.62 2.42 8.91
C MET A 1 -14.41 2.41 7.99
N SER A 2 -13.77 3.57 7.75
CA SER A 2 -12.50 3.62 7.01
C SER A 2 -11.44 2.81 7.77
N LYS A 3 -10.73 1.91 7.08
CA LYS A 3 -9.68 1.05 7.67
C LYS A 3 -8.61 1.89 8.40
N GLY A 4 -8.32 3.08 7.89
CA GLY A 4 -7.43 4.05 8.54
C GLY A 4 -7.96 4.55 9.89
N GLY A 5 -9.28 4.73 10.03
CA GLY A 5 -9.91 5.13 11.29
C GLY A 5 -9.73 4.08 12.39
N VAL A 6 -9.77 2.79 12.04
CA VAL A 6 -9.51 1.69 12.99
C VAL A 6 -8.07 1.74 13.49
N ILE A 7 -7.10 1.97 12.60
CA ILE A 7 -5.67 2.06 12.95
C ILE A 7 -5.41 3.24 13.90
N VAL A 8 -5.99 4.41 13.59
CA VAL A 8 -5.85 5.61 14.42
C VAL A 8 -6.50 5.40 15.79
N LEU A 9 -7.70 4.80 15.84
CA LEU A 9 -8.38 4.50 17.10
C LEU A 9 -7.58 3.51 17.95
N LEU A 10 -7.02 2.46 17.35
CA LEU A 10 -6.20 1.46 18.04
C LEU A 10 -4.91 2.09 18.59
N GLY A 11 -4.26 2.96 17.79
CA GLY A 11 -3.09 3.73 18.22
C GLY A 11 -3.40 4.66 19.38
N PHE A 12 -4.53 5.36 19.32
CA PHE A 12 -4.99 6.24 20.40
C PHE A 12 -5.26 5.46 21.69
N LEU A 13 -5.95 4.32 21.60
CA LEU A 13 -6.22 3.45 22.75
C LEU A 13 -4.91 2.93 23.37
N SER A 14 -3.94 2.54 22.54
CA SER A 14 -2.62 2.09 22.98
C SER A 14 -1.82 3.20 23.67
N ALA A 15 -1.98 4.47 23.27
CA ALA A 15 -1.31 5.60 23.91
C ALA A 15 -1.83 5.87 25.34
N PHE A 16 -3.07 5.47 25.63
CA PHE A 16 -3.66 5.59 26.96
C PHE A 16 -3.29 4.45 27.92
N LEU A 17 -2.74 3.34 27.39
CA LEU A 17 -2.36 2.18 28.18
C LEU A 17 -1.42 2.46 29.38
N PRO A 18 -0.36 3.29 29.27
CA PRO A 18 0.53 3.55 30.40
C PRO A 18 -0.15 4.27 31.58
N PHE A 19 -1.26 4.97 31.34
CA PHE A 19 -2.01 5.70 32.38
C PHE A 19 -2.99 4.81 33.16
N THR A 20 -3.12 3.53 32.77
CA THR A 20 -3.99 2.58 33.47
C THR A 20 -3.31 2.04 34.73
N GLY A 21 -4.07 1.61 35.75
CA GLY A 21 -3.53 1.06 37.00
C GLY A 21 -3.08 -0.41 36.94
N PHE A 22 -3.03 -1.02 35.75
CA PHE A 22 -2.76 -2.46 35.61
C PHE A 22 -1.33 -2.88 36.00
N PRO A 23 -1.12 -4.17 36.36
CA PRO A 23 0.21 -4.74 36.55
C PRO A 23 1.14 -4.52 35.34
N ALA A 24 2.43 -4.32 35.59
CA ALA A 24 3.40 -3.97 34.54
C ALA A 24 3.49 -5.04 33.43
N THR A 25 3.41 -6.32 33.79
CA THR A 25 3.48 -7.45 32.85
C THR A 25 2.29 -7.55 31.92
N THR A 26 1.08 -7.27 32.39
CA THR A 26 -0.12 -7.29 31.53
C THR A 26 -0.14 -6.10 30.59
N LYS A 27 0.34 -4.93 31.04
CA LYS A 27 0.51 -3.73 30.20
C LYS A 27 1.49 -3.95 29.07
N THR A 28 2.66 -4.51 29.35
CA THR A 28 3.69 -4.73 28.32
C THR A 28 3.21 -5.72 27.27
N LEU A 29 2.52 -6.77 27.69
CA LEU A 29 1.97 -7.79 26.78
C LEU A 29 0.86 -7.20 25.89
N LEU A 30 -0.05 -6.40 26.46
CA LEU A 30 -1.11 -5.74 25.69
C LEU A 30 -0.56 -4.66 24.74
N ALA A 31 0.47 -3.91 25.18
CA ALA A 31 1.15 -2.91 24.37
C ALA A 31 1.86 -3.54 23.16
N LEU A 32 2.53 -4.68 23.38
CA LEU A 32 3.14 -5.47 22.30
C LEU A 32 2.10 -5.95 21.28
N LEU A 33 0.97 -6.49 21.76
CA LEU A 33 -0.13 -6.94 20.92
C LEU A 33 -0.74 -5.80 20.09
N CYS A 34 -1.04 -4.66 20.74
CA CYS A 34 -1.58 -3.49 20.04
C CYS A 34 -0.57 -2.94 19.03
N GLY A 35 0.71 -2.84 19.40
CA GLY A 35 1.77 -2.40 18.50
C GLY A 35 1.91 -3.29 17.27
N ALA A 36 1.88 -4.60 17.45
CA ALA A 36 1.92 -5.57 16.34
C ALA A 36 0.71 -5.40 15.40
N LEU A 37 -0.50 -5.25 15.95
CA LEU A 37 -1.71 -5.03 15.15
C LEU A 37 -1.66 -3.71 14.37
N ILE A 38 -1.20 -2.62 15.00
CA ILE A 38 -1.03 -1.32 14.34
C ILE A 38 -0.03 -1.44 13.18
N MET A 39 1.07 -2.17 13.39
CA MET A 39 2.09 -2.37 12.36
C MET A 39 1.53 -3.14 11.15
N VAL A 40 0.82 -4.24 11.39
CA VAL A 40 0.20 -5.06 10.33
C VAL A 40 -0.85 -4.27 9.57
N PHE A 41 -1.77 -3.61 10.27
CA PHE A 41 -2.82 -2.83 9.60
C PHE A 41 -2.26 -1.61 8.88
N GLY A 42 -1.24 -0.94 9.45
CA GLY A 42 -0.53 0.15 8.81
C GLY A 42 0.16 -0.28 7.52
N PHE A 43 0.79 -1.47 7.52
CA PHE A 43 1.38 -2.05 6.32
C PHE A 43 0.33 -2.35 5.24
N LEU A 44 -0.80 -2.96 5.64
CA LEU A 44 -1.89 -3.28 4.72
C LEU A 44 -2.49 -2.00 4.08
N ALA A 45 -2.73 -0.97 4.89
CA ALA A 45 -3.22 0.32 4.40
C ALA A 45 -2.23 1.00 3.45
N ARG A 46 -0.91 0.83 3.68
CA ARG A 46 0.13 1.33 2.78
C ARG A 46 0.12 0.60 1.44
N GLN A 47 -0.07 -0.72 1.43
CA GLN A 47 -0.17 -1.49 0.19
C GLN A 47 -1.39 -1.07 -0.63
N GLU A 48 -2.55 -0.87 0.00
CA GLU A 48 -3.75 -0.40 -0.68
C GLU A 48 -3.55 0.98 -1.32
N ARG A 49 -2.90 1.91 -0.62
CA ARG A 49 -2.58 3.23 -1.18
C ARG A 49 -1.63 3.14 -2.36
N LEU A 50 -0.61 2.28 -2.30
CA LEU A 50 0.31 2.06 -3.41
C LEU A 50 -0.38 1.43 -4.62
N TRP A 51 -1.31 0.51 -4.39
CA TRP A 51 -2.15 -0.09 -5.43
C TRP A 51 -3.04 0.96 -6.10
N LEU A 52 -3.73 1.79 -5.32
CA LEU A 52 -4.56 2.89 -5.86
C LEU A 52 -3.74 3.91 -6.66
N LEU A 53 -2.54 4.24 -6.19
CA LEU A 53 -1.63 5.12 -6.93
C LEU A 53 -1.17 4.47 -8.25
N ARG A 54 -0.96 3.14 -8.27
CA ARG A 54 -0.58 2.41 -9.48
C ARG A 54 -1.72 2.36 -10.50
N THR A 55 -2.96 2.18 -10.06
CA THR A 55 -4.12 2.21 -10.96
C THR A 55 -4.36 3.62 -11.50
N LEU A 56 -4.27 4.66 -10.66
CA LEU A 56 -4.37 6.06 -11.09
C LEU A 56 -3.22 6.49 -12.02
N SER A 57 -2.01 5.95 -11.81
CA SER A 57 -0.84 6.18 -12.67
C SER A 57 -0.85 5.35 -13.95
N GLY A 58 -1.65 4.28 -14.02
CA GLY A 58 -1.59 3.26 -15.05
C GLY A 58 -2.46 3.53 -16.27
N GLU A 59 -3.49 4.37 -16.15
CA GLU A 59 -4.50 4.56 -17.20
C GLU A 59 -4.08 5.53 -18.33
N HIS A 60 -2.87 6.09 -18.31
CA HIS A 60 -2.40 7.05 -19.32
C HIS A 60 -1.03 6.73 -19.95
N LYS A 61 -0.47 5.54 -19.70
CA LYS A 61 0.86 5.17 -20.24
C LYS A 61 0.92 3.88 -21.05
N THR A 62 -0.18 3.16 -21.23
CA THR A 62 -0.21 1.98 -22.12
C THR A 62 -0.37 2.34 -23.59
N ASP A 63 -0.90 3.52 -23.94
CA ASP A 63 -1.09 3.87 -25.36
C ASP A 63 0.18 4.48 -25.99
N ALA A 64 1.11 5.01 -25.18
CA ALA A 64 2.33 5.64 -25.70
C ALA A 64 3.46 4.65 -26.06
N TYR A 65 3.34 3.36 -25.70
CA TYR A 65 4.34 2.34 -26.00
C TYR A 65 3.90 1.35 -27.09
N ALA A 66 2.72 1.54 -27.70
CA ALA A 66 2.26 0.71 -28.81
C ALA A 66 2.73 1.20 -30.20
N GLU A 67 3.24 2.43 -30.32
CA GLU A 67 3.56 3.02 -31.63
C GLU A 67 5.05 2.99 -32.03
N ASN A 68 5.96 2.56 -31.15
CA ASN A 68 7.40 2.64 -31.46
C ASN A 68 8.07 1.27 -31.39
N GLY A 69 7.89 0.45 -32.44
CA GLY A 69 8.68 -0.77 -32.56
C GLY A 69 8.30 -1.80 -33.62
N ALA A 70 7.88 -1.41 -34.83
CA ALA A 70 8.08 -2.21 -36.06
C ALA A 70 7.55 -1.47 -37.31
N SER A 71 8.14 -0.32 -37.65
CA SER A 71 8.09 0.17 -39.03
C SER A 71 9.40 -0.25 -39.72
N TYR A 72 9.54 -1.55 -39.98
CA TYR A 72 10.48 -2.01 -41.00
C TYR A 72 9.73 -1.96 -42.33
N ALA A 73 9.99 -0.86 -43.02
CA ALA A 73 9.59 -0.60 -44.38
C ALA A 73 9.84 -1.83 -45.28
N GLU A 74 8.78 -2.21 -45.99
CA GLU A 74 8.76 -2.70 -47.36
C GLU A 74 10.14 -2.69 -48.05
N THR A 75 10.83 -3.83 -48.01
CA THR A 75 11.94 -4.11 -48.95
C THR A 75 11.45 -5.10 -49.99
N THR A 76 10.61 -4.60 -50.90
CA THR A 76 10.47 -5.21 -52.23
C THR A 76 10.72 -4.15 -53.28
N PRO A 77 11.86 -4.24 -53.98
CA PRO A 77 11.85 -4.01 -55.41
C PRO A 77 12.55 -5.12 -56.20
N SER A 78 11.75 -5.75 -57.06
CA SER A 78 11.97 -6.08 -58.48
C SER A 78 13.28 -6.74 -59.00
N LYS A 79 13.05 -7.76 -59.85
CA LYS A 79 13.86 -8.32 -60.95
C LYS A 79 15.06 -9.19 -60.57
N ILE A 80 15.00 -10.49 -60.90
CA ILE A 80 15.55 -11.12 -62.13
C ILE A 80 14.51 -12.12 -62.64
#